data_AF-T2ITU8-F1
#
_entry.id   AF-T2ITU8-F1
#
_cell.length_a   1.000
_cell.length_b   1.000
_cell.length_c   1.000
_cell.angle_alpha   90.00
_cell.angle_beta   90.00
_cell.angle_gamma   90.00
#
_symmetry.space_group_name_H-M   'P 1'
#
loop_
_entity.id
_entity.type
_entity.pdbx_description
1 polymer ?
#
loop_
_entity_poly.entity_id
_entity_poly.type
_entity_poly.pdbx_seq_one_letter_code
_entity_poly.pdbx_strand_id
1 'polypeptide(L)'
;MVLANTAVASLAEEHRLPILYRNHTASAIAPESKLLIETLNNLGLPELVRQRLQSWLNPATYSPALVGHFALSVGAYTHFTSPIRRFADYINHRVLKAVFIEQKESPYTVEELQAIAKHINDKRQEIKEKRNEHFREERLAKTVTILNKKANITTLSDKEFSQIIKDSLKVSKLDKLVPEAQQRLENRTLKPSDLYYLVFGEYENPDNRTLIKDELLNHLKEQPTLATQILQIAATIGQTTVDYLDKKTTSGKFAFWTVFDEKTTSQPSIASNKQTARHQSNCNWLQGKLEDKLQEVTAIDQTALNDKIIEESPVSAPATVVNEEPLDLSTVSSEAINNPIAYLHTTLQRLKLKNPVYSYNKIDDQWRCCCQVQWLDEILIETEALGQNKKEGKTQASLKAIIELENYVVNEEFPIE
;
A
#
# COMPACT_ATOMS: atom_id res chain seq x y z
N MET A 1 -4.55 -1.37 -38.98
CA MET A 1 -3.14 -1.65 -38.60
C MET A 1 -2.98 -2.99 -37.90
N VAL A 2 -3.58 -3.20 -36.71
CA VAL A 2 -3.47 -4.46 -35.94
C VAL A 2 -3.86 -5.67 -36.79
N LEU A 3 -4.97 -5.59 -37.52
CA LEU A 3 -5.40 -6.66 -38.43
C LEU A 3 -4.34 -6.99 -39.50
N ALA A 4 -3.82 -5.99 -40.22
CA ALA A 4 -2.79 -6.19 -41.24
C ALA A 4 -1.49 -6.80 -40.67
N ASN A 5 -1.06 -6.31 -39.51
CA ASN A 5 0.09 -6.85 -38.77
C ASN A 5 -0.12 -8.33 -38.37
N THR A 6 -1.32 -8.68 -37.91
CA THR A 6 -1.68 -10.04 -37.52
C THR A 6 -1.77 -10.97 -38.73
N ALA A 7 -2.35 -10.48 -39.83
CA ALA A 7 -2.43 -11.22 -41.09
C ALA A 7 -1.04 -11.54 -41.66
N VAL A 8 -0.13 -10.57 -41.65
CA VAL A 8 1.27 -10.79 -42.07
C VAL A 8 1.98 -11.78 -41.16
N ALA A 9 1.77 -11.70 -39.84
CA ALA A 9 2.37 -12.66 -38.91
C ALA A 9 1.86 -14.09 -39.13
N SER A 10 0.55 -14.23 -39.36
CA SER A 10 -0.10 -15.53 -39.62
C SER A 10 0.39 -16.13 -40.95
N LEU A 11 0.49 -15.31 -42.00
CA LEU A 11 1.04 -15.71 -43.29
C LEU A 11 2.50 -16.17 -43.15
N ALA A 12 3.31 -15.43 -42.39
CA ALA A 12 4.70 -15.81 -42.15
C ALA A 12 4.82 -17.11 -41.36
N GLU A 13 3.95 -17.35 -40.37
CA GLU A 13 3.90 -18.60 -39.63
C GLU A 13 3.53 -19.78 -40.53
N GLU A 14 2.47 -19.64 -41.33
CA GLU A 14 1.98 -20.65 -42.29
C GLU A 14 3.09 -21.09 -43.27
N HIS A 15 3.82 -20.12 -43.80
CA HIS A 15 4.92 -20.36 -44.74
C HIS A 15 6.29 -20.56 -44.07
N ARG A 16 6.34 -20.61 -42.73
CA ARG A 16 7.58 -20.76 -41.92
C ARG A 16 8.67 -19.74 -42.28
N LEU A 17 8.27 -18.50 -42.55
CA LEU A 17 9.19 -17.44 -42.92
C LEU A 17 9.96 -16.93 -41.71
N PRO A 18 11.29 -16.74 -41.82
CA PRO A 18 12.07 -16.11 -40.78
C PRO A 18 11.80 -14.60 -40.82
N ILE A 19 10.87 -14.14 -39.99
CA ILE A 19 10.55 -12.72 -39.80
C ILE A 19 10.76 -12.29 -38.35
N LEU A 20 10.73 -10.99 -38.08
CA LEU A 20 10.73 -10.48 -36.70
C LEU A 20 9.29 -10.41 -36.18
N TYR A 21 8.93 -11.28 -35.24
CA TYR A 21 7.69 -11.18 -34.48
C TYR A 21 7.79 -10.12 -33.39
N ARG A 22 6.63 -9.59 -33.00
CA ARG A 22 6.46 -8.65 -31.89
C ARG A 22 5.78 -9.39 -30.76
N ASN A 23 6.57 -10.01 -29.90
CA ASN A 23 6.07 -10.86 -28.82
C ASN A 23 5.77 -10.07 -27.56
N HIS A 24 4.83 -10.56 -26.76
CA HIS A 24 4.44 -9.97 -25.49
C HIS A 24 3.94 -11.04 -24.53
N THR A 25 4.47 -11.06 -23.31
CA THR A 25 4.13 -12.04 -22.27
C THR A 25 3.55 -11.35 -21.03
N ALA A 26 2.80 -12.11 -20.24
CA ALA A 26 2.40 -11.68 -18.91
C ALA A 26 3.56 -11.82 -17.91
N SER A 27 3.57 -10.99 -16.88
CA SER A 27 4.45 -11.10 -15.73
C SER A 27 4.13 -12.37 -14.93
N ALA A 28 5.12 -12.91 -14.21
CA ALA A 28 4.96 -14.11 -13.39
C ALA A 28 3.91 -13.96 -12.26
N ILE A 29 3.63 -12.72 -11.85
CA ILE A 29 2.61 -12.40 -10.83
C ILE A 29 1.21 -12.20 -11.42
N ALA A 30 1.06 -12.32 -12.74
CA ALA A 30 -0.24 -12.20 -13.38
C ALA A 30 -1.09 -13.44 -13.07
N PRO A 31 -2.34 -13.27 -12.61
CA PRO A 31 -3.24 -14.39 -12.37
C PRO A 31 -3.68 -15.03 -13.70
N GLU A 32 -4.19 -16.27 -13.61
CA GLU A 32 -4.80 -16.95 -14.75
C GLU A 32 -5.99 -16.16 -15.32
N SER A 33 -6.31 -16.39 -16.61
CA SER A 33 -7.20 -15.54 -17.40
C SER A 33 -8.56 -15.25 -16.74
N LYS A 34 -9.18 -16.24 -16.06
CA LYS A 34 -10.47 -16.05 -15.39
C LYS A 34 -10.36 -15.12 -14.19
N LEU A 35 -9.39 -15.39 -13.31
CA LEU A 35 -9.15 -14.60 -12.11
C LEU A 35 -8.65 -13.19 -12.45
N LEU A 36 -7.93 -13.04 -13.56
CA LEU A 36 -7.52 -11.74 -14.11
C LEU A 36 -8.75 -10.87 -14.39
N ILE A 37 -9.72 -11.39 -15.16
CA ILE A 37 -10.94 -10.65 -15.54
C ILE A 37 -11.78 -10.32 -14.30
N GLU A 38 -11.99 -11.30 -13.41
CA GLU A 38 -12.71 -11.08 -12.15
C GLU A 38 -12.06 -9.99 -11.30
N THR A 39 -10.72 -10.03 -11.16
CA THR A 39 -9.98 -9.00 -10.41
C THR A 39 -10.17 -7.61 -11.02
N LEU A 40 -10.09 -7.48 -12.36
CA LEU A 40 -10.24 -6.19 -13.02
C LEU A 40 -11.67 -5.64 -12.91
N ASN A 41 -12.68 -6.49 -13.02
CA ASN A 41 -14.08 -6.11 -12.85
C ASN A 41 -14.35 -5.63 -11.41
N ASN A 42 -13.76 -6.30 -10.43
CA ASN A 42 -13.95 -5.97 -9.01
C ASN A 42 -13.27 -4.66 -8.58
N LEU A 43 -12.22 -4.21 -9.28
CA LEU A 43 -11.53 -2.96 -8.93
C LEU A 43 -12.41 -1.73 -9.18
N GLY A 44 -13.31 -1.77 -10.18
CA GLY A 44 -14.32 -0.73 -10.48
C GLY A 44 -13.79 0.64 -10.92
N LEU A 45 -12.56 1.01 -10.54
CA LEU A 45 -11.93 2.31 -10.80
C LEU A 45 -10.89 2.19 -11.92
N PRO A 46 -10.98 2.99 -13.01
CA PRO A 46 -10.06 2.93 -14.14
C PRO A 46 -8.57 3.06 -13.78
N GLU A 47 -8.25 3.85 -12.76
CA GLU A 47 -6.85 4.06 -12.36
C GLU A 47 -6.27 2.84 -11.64
N LEU A 48 -7.06 2.18 -10.79
CA LEU A 48 -6.65 0.93 -10.15
C LEU A 48 -6.51 -0.20 -11.16
N VAL A 49 -7.44 -0.28 -12.12
CA VAL A 49 -7.36 -1.21 -13.26
C VAL A 49 -6.06 -0.98 -14.03
N ARG A 50 -5.74 0.28 -14.37
CA ARG A 50 -4.51 0.63 -15.09
C ARG A 50 -3.26 0.26 -14.28
N GLN A 51 -3.20 0.62 -13.00
CA GLN A 51 -2.07 0.31 -12.13
C GLN A 51 -1.86 -1.20 -12.02
N ARG A 52 -2.95 -1.97 -11.86
CA ARG A 52 -2.88 -3.43 -11.77
C ARG A 52 -2.41 -4.05 -13.08
N LEU A 53 -2.98 -3.63 -14.22
CA LEU A 53 -2.54 -4.08 -15.54
C LEU A 53 -1.05 -3.82 -15.77
N GLN A 54 -0.54 -2.63 -15.40
CA GLN A 54 0.88 -2.32 -15.56
C GLN A 54 1.79 -3.27 -14.79
N SER A 55 1.36 -3.79 -13.64
CA SER A 55 2.12 -4.78 -12.87
C SER A 55 2.15 -6.17 -13.51
N TRP A 56 1.20 -6.47 -14.40
CA TRP A 56 1.01 -7.78 -15.02
C TRP A 56 1.57 -7.90 -16.44
N LEU A 57 1.99 -6.80 -17.06
CA LEU A 57 2.44 -6.79 -18.45
C LEU A 57 3.96 -6.64 -18.54
N ASN A 58 4.64 -7.57 -19.21
CA ASN A 58 6.05 -7.41 -19.53
C ASN A 58 6.24 -6.45 -20.72
N PRO A 59 7.41 -5.82 -20.89
CA PRO A 59 7.69 -5.10 -22.12
C PRO A 59 7.67 -6.06 -23.31
N ALA A 60 6.87 -5.77 -24.34
CA ALA A 60 6.92 -6.53 -25.58
C ALA A 60 8.30 -6.41 -26.24
N THR A 61 8.81 -7.48 -26.86
CA THR A 61 10.14 -7.58 -27.49
C THR A 61 10.03 -8.02 -28.95
N TYR A 62 11.09 -7.80 -29.74
CA TYR A 62 11.22 -8.44 -31.05
C TYR A 62 12.01 -9.74 -30.94
N SER A 63 11.63 -10.74 -31.72
CA SER A 63 12.35 -12.02 -31.84
C SER A 63 11.92 -12.74 -33.12
N PRO A 64 12.80 -13.52 -33.78
CA PRO A 64 12.40 -14.45 -34.83
C PRO A 64 11.58 -15.64 -34.32
N ALA A 65 11.67 -15.97 -33.02
CA ALA A 65 10.83 -17.00 -32.41
C ALA A 65 9.41 -16.46 -32.16
N LEU A 66 8.39 -17.22 -32.57
CA LEU A 66 7.00 -16.90 -32.34
C LEU A 66 6.58 -17.31 -30.91
N VAL A 67 6.08 -16.34 -30.13
CA VAL A 67 5.53 -16.56 -28.78
C VAL A 67 4.08 -16.09 -28.67
N GLY A 68 3.70 -15.11 -29.49
CA GLY A 68 2.38 -14.48 -29.45
C GLY A 68 2.38 -13.17 -28.66
N HIS A 69 1.22 -12.52 -28.62
CA HIS A 69 1.09 -11.18 -28.04
C HIS A 69 -0.04 -11.12 -27.00
N PHE A 70 0.31 -11.39 -25.73
CA PHE A 70 -0.61 -11.50 -24.60
C PHE A 70 -1.68 -10.40 -24.54
N ALA A 71 -1.29 -9.13 -24.43
CA ALA A 71 -2.27 -8.03 -24.30
C ALA A 71 -3.13 -7.75 -25.55
N LEU A 72 -2.78 -8.32 -26.71
CA LEU A 72 -3.61 -8.24 -27.90
C LEU A 72 -4.47 -9.50 -28.09
N SER A 73 -4.25 -10.54 -27.27
CA SER A 73 -4.91 -11.84 -27.38
C SER A 73 -4.82 -12.45 -28.79
N VAL A 74 -3.62 -12.39 -29.38
CA VAL A 74 -3.34 -12.99 -30.70
C VAL A 74 -2.15 -13.96 -30.62
N GLY A 75 -2.28 -15.10 -31.30
CA GLY A 75 -1.25 -16.15 -31.36
C GLY A 75 0.00 -15.73 -32.13
N ALA A 76 -0.15 -14.90 -33.16
CA ALA A 76 0.95 -14.34 -33.93
C ALA A 76 0.77 -12.84 -34.17
N TYR A 77 1.84 -12.07 -33.95
CA TYR A 77 1.83 -10.64 -34.19
C TYR A 77 3.20 -10.15 -34.64
N THR A 78 3.21 -9.25 -35.61
CA THR A 78 4.42 -8.56 -36.06
C THR A 78 4.13 -7.09 -36.30
N HIS A 79 5.15 -6.27 -36.52
CA HIS A 79 4.96 -4.95 -37.07
C HIS A 79 5.31 -4.96 -38.56
N PHE A 80 4.39 -4.42 -39.37
CA PHE A 80 4.54 -4.34 -40.82
C PHE A 80 4.06 -3.00 -41.41
N THR A 81 3.20 -2.27 -40.71
CA THR A 81 2.47 -1.12 -41.27
C THR A 81 3.20 0.22 -41.17
N SER A 82 4.48 0.28 -40.78
CA SER A 82 5.23 1.54 -40.64
C SER A 82 6.74 1.42 -40.95
N PRO A 83 7.14 0.90 -42.13
CA PRO A 83 8.54 0.69 -42.49
C PRO A 83 9.40 1.96 -42.54
N ILE A 84 8.80 3.14 -42.76
CA ILE A 84 9.51 4.43 -42.81
C ILE A 84 10.13 4.81 -41.45
N ARG A 85 9.56 4.35 -40.33
CA ARG A 85 9.95 4.78 -38.98
C ARG A 85 10.24 3.63 -38.01
N ARG A 86 10.15 2.38 -38.47
CA ARG A 86 10.42 1.19 -37.66
C ARG A 86 11.25 0.20 -38.45
N PHE A 87 12.44 -0.07 -37.95
CA PHE A 87 13.39 -0.96 -38.61
C PHE A 87 12.86 -2.41 -38.70
N ALA A 88 12.14 -2.90 -37.68
CA ALA A 88 11.51 -4.23 -37.73
C ALA A 88 10.54 -4.38 -38.91
N ASP A 89 9.66 -3.40 -39.14
CA ASP A 89 8.76 -3.39 -40.30
C ASP A 89 9.55 -3.43 -41.61
N TYR A 90 10.61 -2.62 -41.73
CA TYR A 90 11.47 -2.60 -42.92
C TYR A 90 12.11 -3.97 -43.20
N ILE A 91 12.62 -4.65 -42.17
CA ILE A 91 13.17 -6.00 -42.27
C ILE A 91 12.11 -6.99 -42.74
N ASN A 92 10.91 -6.96 -42.14
CA ASN A 92 9.82 -7.85 -42.53
C ASN A 92 9.34 -7.61 -43.97
N HIS A 93 9.30 -6.35 -44.43
CA HIS A 93 9.03 -6.02 -45.83
C HIS A 93 10.07 -6.64 -46.78
N ARG A 94 11.36 -6.61 -46.42
CA ARG A 94 12.42 -7.23 -47.23
C ARG A 94 12.26 -8.75 -47.35
N VAL A 95 11.93 -9.43 -46.24
CA VAL A 95 11.68 -10.88 -46.25
C VAL A 95 10.49 -11.22 -47.14
N LEU A 96 9.35 -10.56 -46.92
CA LEU A 96 8.14 -10.82 -47.71
C LEU A 96 8.33 -10.51 -49.20
N LYS A 97 9.02 -9.42 -49.53
CA LYS A 97 9.33 -9.08 -50.93
C LYS A 97 10.20 -10.15 -51.58
N ALA A 98 11.28 -10.57 -50.92
CA ALA A 98 12.17 -11.59 -51.46
C ALA A 98 11.42 -12.89 -51.76
N VAL A 99 10.61 -13.35 -50.81
CA VAL A 99 9.91 -14.64 -50.90
C VAL A 99 8.73 -14.60 -51.87
N PHE A 100 7.81 -13.63 -51.72
CA PHE A 100 6.54 -13.65 -52.46
C PHE A 100 6.58 -12.90 -53.78
N ILE A 101 7.46 -11.90 -53.93
CA ILE A 101 7.53 -11.09 -55.16
C ILE A 101 8.70 -11.53 -56.01
N GLU A 102 9.88 -11.67 -55.42
CA GLU A 102 11.10 -12.03 -56.16
C GLU A 102 11.29 -13.56 -56.28
N GLN A 103 10.50 -14.36 -55.58
CA GLN A 103 10.58 -15.84 -55.55
C GLN A 103 11.99 -16.34 -55.17
N LYS A 104 12.63 -15.67 -54.21
CA LYS A 104 13.93 -16.00 -53.64
C LYS A 104 13.80 -16.43 -52.18
N GLU A 105 14.86 -17.04 -51.66
CA GLU A 105 14.98 -17.28 -50.23
C GLU A 105 14.99 -15.97 -49.43
N SER A 106 14.72 -16.09 -48.13
CA SER A 106 14.85 -14.96 -47.20
C SER A 106 16.25 -14.35 -47.30
N PRO A 107 16.38 -13.02 -47.37
CA PRO A 107 17.67 -12.35 -47.38
C PRO A 107 18.38 -12.37 -46.01
N TYR A 108 17.77 -13.01 -45.00
CA TYR A 108 18.29 -13.10 -43.65
C TYR A 108 18.17 -14.52 -43.10
N THR A 109 19.18 -14.96 -42.38
CA THR A 109 19.12 -16.18 -41.55
C THR A 109 18.43 -15.90 -40.21
N VAL A 110 18.08 -16.97 -39.47
CA VAL A 110 17.48 -16.84 -38.14
C VAL A 110 18.47 -16.20 -37.16
N GLU A 111 19.75 -16.52 -37.26
CA GLU A 111 20.82 -15.96 -36.43
C GLU A 111 20.99 -14.46 -36.67
N GLU A 112 20.96 -14.02 -37.93
CA GLU A 112 21.01 -12.60 -38.29
C GLU A 112 19.78 -11.85 -37.75
N LEU A 113 18.59 -12.43 -37.88
CA LEU A 113 17.37 -11.85 -37.31
C LEU A 113 17.41 -11.80 -35.78
N GLN A 114 18.01 -12.80 -35.12
CA GLN A 114 18.21 -12.79 -33.67
C GLN A 114 19.13 -11.63 -33.26
N ALA A 115 20.21 -11.39 -34.01
CA ALA A 115 21.12 -10.27 -33.77
C ALA A 115 20.43 -8.91 -34.01
N ILE A 116 19.66 -8.78 -35.10
CA ILE A 116 18.86 -7.59 -35.39
C ILE A 116 17.82 -7.35 -34.29
N ALA A 117 17.10 -8.39 -33.86
CA ALA A 117 16.10 -8.31 -32.80
C ALA A 117 16.72 -7.80 -31.49
N LYS A 118 17.86 -8.36 -31.10
CA LYS A 118 18.63 -7.92 -29.93
C LYS A 118 19.00 -6.44 -30.06
N HIS A 119 19.58 -6.03 -31.18
CA HIS A 119 19.94 -4.64 -31.42
C HIS A 119 18.74 -3.68 -31.29
N ILE A 120 17.58 -4.03 -31.87
CA ILE A 120 16.36 -3.21 -31.77
C ILE A 120 15.88 -3.12 -30.32
N ASN A 121 15.87 -4.24 -29.59
CA ASN A 121 15.42 -4.27 -28.20
C ASN A 121 16.34 -3.45 -27.28
N ASP A 122 17.66 -3.64 -27.40
CA ASP A 122 18.67 -2.90 -26.63
C ASP A 122 18.57 -1.40 -26.90
N LYS A 123 18.48 -1.00 -28.18
CA LYS A 123 18.41 0.42 -28.53
C LYS A 123 17.14 1.09 -28.00
N ARG A 124 16.03 0.36 -27.95
CA ARG A 124 14.78 0.86 -27.37
C ARG A 124 14.87 1.03 -25.87
N GLN A 125 15.55 0.12 -25.18
CA GLN A 125 15.80 0.25 -23.75
C GLN A 125 16.68 1.47 -23.47
N GLU A 126 17.79 1.63 -24.19
CA GLU A 126 18.69 2.79 -24.08
C GLU A 126 17.95 4.12 -24.29
N ILE A 127 17.12 4.22 -25.33
CA ILE A 127 16.31 5.43 -25.61
C ILE A 127 15.32 5.70 -24.47
N LYS A 128 14.68 4.67 -23.92
CA LYS A 128 13.75 4.81 -22.80
C LYS A 128 14.46 5.33 -21.55
N GLU A 129 15.63 4.77 -21.24
CA GLU A 129 16.46 5.18 -20.10
C GLU A 129 16.94 6.62 -20.24
N LYS A 130 17.51 6.99 -21.39
CA LYS A 130 17.92 8.37 -21.69
C LYS A 130 16.78 9.38 -21.55
N ARG A 131 15.61 9.04 -22.07
CA ARG A 131 14.41 9.89 -21.94
C ARG A 131 14.01 10.05 -20.47
N ASN A 132 14.01 8.95 -19.70
CA ASN A 132 13.65 9.00 -18.29
C ASN A 132 14.67 9.83 -17.48
N GLU A 133 15.96 9.72 -17.81
CA GLU A 133 17.01 10.52 -17.18
C GLU A 133 16.85 12.01 -17.50
N HIS A 134 16.62 12.35 -18.76
CA HIS A 134 16.38 13.74 -19.16
C HIS A 134 15.24 14.40 -18.37
N PHE A 135 14.08 13.74 -18.26
CA PHE A 135 12.96 14.27 -17.47
C PHE A 135 13.24 14.28 -15.97
N ARG A 136 14.08 13.37 -15.48
CA ARG A 136 14.53 13.37 -14.09
C ARG A 136 15.40 14.59 -13.82
N GLU A 137 16.41 14.86 -14.66
CA GLU A 137 17.29 16.02 -14.55
C GLU A 137 16.49 17.32 -14.61
N GLU A 138 15.57 17.45 -15.58
CA GLU A 138 14.71 18.63 -15.71
C GLU A 138 13.84 18.85 -14.46
N ARG A 139 13.28 17.76 -13.90
CA ARG A 139 12.50 17.83 -12.65
C ARG A 139 13.37 18.27 -11.47
N LEU A 140 14.57 17.71 -11.32
CA LEU A 140 15.48 18.09 -10.23
C LEU A 140 15.96 19.53 -10.36
N ALA A 141 16.22 20.03 -11.57
CA ALA A 141 16.55 21.43 -11.82
C ALA A 141 15.40 22.38 -11.43
N LYS A 142 14.15 22.00 -11.71
CA LYS A 142 12.96 22.74 -11.25
C LYS A 142 12.87 22.75 -9.72
N THR A 143 13.09 21.60 -9.07
CA THR A 143 13.12 21.50 -7.60
C THR A 143 14.17 22.44 -7.00
N VAL A 144 15.41 22.44 -7.50
CA VAL A 144 16.46 23.35 -7.02
C VAL A 144 16.05 24.82 -7.18
N THR A 145 15.42 25.16 -8.31
CA THR A 145 14.91 26.52 -8.57
C THR A 145 13.88 26.96 -7.53
N ILE A 146 12.96 26.06 -7.16
CA ILE A 146 11.94 26.31 -6.13
C ILE A 146 12.60 26.47 -4.75
N LEU A 147 13.51 25.55 -4.38
CA LEU A 147 14.18 25.56 -3.07
C LEU A 147 15.07 26.79 -2.84
N ASN A 148 15.53 27.45 -3.91
CA ASN A 148 16.33 28.68 -3.81
C ASN A 148 15.48 29.93 -3.50
N LYS A 149 14.14 29.87 -3.61
CA LYS A 149 13.24 31.02 -3.38
C LYS A 149 12.20 30.67 -2.31
N LYS A 150 12.36 31.23 -1.10
CA LYS A 150 11.46 30.97 0.04
C LYS A 150 9.97 31.17 -0.29
N ALA A 151 9.63 32.23 -1.04
CA ALA A 151 8.25 32.53 -1.44
C ALA A 151 7.61 31.44 -2.32
N ASN A 152 8.40 30.64 -3.03
CA ASN A 152 7.88 29.54 -3.85
C ASN A 152 7.55 28.30 -3.02
N ILE A 153 8.11 28.17 -1.81
CA ILE A 153 7.91 27.00 -0.95
C ILE A 153 6.57 27.11 -0.20
N THR A 154 6.24 28.32 0.28
CA THR A 154 5.02 28.59 1.05
C THR A 154 3.73 28.54 0.22
N THR A 155 3.84 28.55 -1.10
CA THR A 155 2.70 28.51 -2.03
C THR A 155 2.45 27.13 -2.64
N LEU A 156 3.24 26.13 -2.26
CA LEU A 156 3.12 24.78 -2.81
C LEU A 156 1.80 24.13 -2.38
N SER A 157 1.14 23.44 -3.31
CA SER A 157 0.10 22.49 -2.94
C SER A 157 0.69 21.27 -2.22
N ASP A 158 -0.14 20.51 -1.50
CA ASP A 158 0.32 19.29 -0.80
C ASP A 158 0.96 18.28 -1.75
N LYS A 159 0.45 18.18 -2.98
CA LYS A 159 1.01 17.29 -4.00
C LYS A 159 2.40 17.75 -4.44
N GLU A 160 2.59 19.05 -4.62
CA GLU A 160 3.89 19.61 -5.01
C GLU A 160 4.89 19.50 -3.87
N PHE A 161 4.47 19.77 -2.63
CA PHE A 161 5.31 19.61 -1.45
C PHE A 161 5.79 18.16 -1.30
N SER A 162 4.90 17.15 -1.39
CA SER A 162 5.28 15.73 -1.33
C SER A 162 6.29 15.34 -2.43
N GLN A 163 6.19 15.93 -3.62
CA GLN A 163 7.15 15.67 -4.69
C GLN A 163 8.50 16.36 -4.45
N ILE A 164 8.47 17.60 -3.96
CA ILE A 164 9.66 18.41 -3.69
C ILE A 164 10.45 17.87 -2.51
N ILE A 165 9.78 17.43 -1.43
CA ILE A 165 10.47 16.80 -0.28
C ILE A 165 11.17 15.50 -0.68
N LYS A 166 10.56 14.70 -1.57
CA LYS A 166 11.20 13.50 -2.11
C LYS A 166 12.44 13.84 -2.94
N ASP A 167 12.34 14.86 -3.79
CA ASP A 167 13.43 15.24 -4.68
C ASP A 167 14.51 16.07 -3.97
N SER A 168 14.20 16.76 -2.86
CA SER A 168 15.16 17.55 -2.07
C SER A 168 16.28 16.68 -1.47
N LEU A 169 15.97 15.44 -1.10
CA LEU A 169 16.93 14.43 -0.66
C LEU A 169 17.98 14.11 -1.74
N LYS A 170 17.56 14.06 -3.01
CA LYS A 170 18.46 13.75 -4.14
C LYS A 170 19.39 14.90 -4.50
N VAL A 171 19.04 16.12 -4.06
CA VAL A 171 19.84 17.33 -4.29
C VAL A 171 20.41 17.88 -2.99
N SER A 172 20.35 17.10 -1.89
CA SER A 172 20.88 17.45 -0.56
C SER A 172 20.42 18.82 -0.04
N LYS A 173 19.13 19.15 -0.22
CA LYS A 173 18.56 20.47 0.17
C LYS A 173 17.32 20.34 1.06
N LEU A 174 17.24 19.29 1.87
CA LEU A 174 16.09 19.06 2.76
C LEU A 174 15.90 20.22 3.76
N ASP A 175 17.01 20.79 4.26
CA ASP A 175 17.02 21.93 5.20
C ASP A 175 16.21 23.14 4.73
N LYS A 176 16.13 23.37 3.41
CA LYS A 176 15.37 24.50 2.84
C LYS A 176 13.86 24.36 3.04
N LEU A 177 13.36 23.14 3.26
CA LEU A 177 11.94 22.85 3.44
C LEU A 177 11.50 22.89 4.90
N VAL A 178 12.43 22.92 5.85
CA VAL A 178 12.14 22.76 7.28
C VAL A 178 11.13 23.77 7.83
N PRO A 179 11.20 25.08 7.49
CA PRO A 179 10.19 26.03 7.96
C PRO A 179 8.77 25.70 7.48
N GLU A 180 8.62 25.28 6.23
CA GLU A 180 7.32 24.89 5.66
C GLU A 180 6.86 23.54 6.21
N ALA A 181 7.79 22.59 6.37
CA ALA A 181 7.52 21.28 6.95
C ALA A 181 6.99 21.42 8.38
N GLN A 182 7.55 22.32 9.18
CA GLN A 182 7.08 22.63 10.52
C GLN A 182 5.63 23.13 10.50
N GLN A 183 5.33 24.14 9.66
CA GLN A 183 3.95 24.66 9.54
C GLN A 183 2.96 23.59 9.09
N ARG A 184 3.35 22.69 8.19
CA ARG A 184 2.50 21.57 7.74
C ARG A 184 2.36 20.46 8.77
N LEU A 185 3.39 20.22 9.58
CA LEU A 185 3.32 19.32 10.74
C LEU A 185 2.28 19.84 11.72
N GLU A 186 2.40 21.11 12.14
CA GLU A 186 1.46 21.78 13.06
C GLU A 186 0.01 21.70 12.54
N ASN A 187 -0.19 21.89 11.24
CA ASN A 187 -1.51 21.80 10.60
C ASN A 187 -1.96 20.36 10.26
N ARG A 188 -1.15 19.34 10.56
CA ARG A 188 -1.45 17.91 10.30
C ARG A 188 -1.77 17.60 8.83
N THR A 189 -1.15 18.32 7.88
CA THR A 189 -1.41 18.16 6.43
C THR A 189 -0.42 17.24 5.72
N LEU A 190 0.64 16.80 6.40
CA LEU A 190 1.66 15.93 5.82
C LEU A 190 1.18 14.48 5.67
N LYS A 191 1.57 13.85 4.56
CA LYS A 191 1.30 12.43 4.32
C LYS A 191 2.33 11.56 5.04
N PRO A 192 2.03 10.27 5.27
CA PRO A 192 3.00 9.32 5.83
C PRO A 192 4.31 9.24 5.03
N SER A 193 4.26 9.42 3.71
CA SER A 193 5.45 9.50 2.86
C SER A 193 6.31 10.72 3.16
N ASP A 194 5.69 11.86 3.47
CA ASP A 194 6.39 13.11 3.74
C ASP A 194 7.06 13.03 5.11
N LEU A 195 6.35 12.49 6.10
CA LEU A 195 6.90 12.18 7.42
C LEU A 195 8.08 11.20 7.33
N TYR A 196 8.00 10.17 6.50
CA TYR A 196 9.13 9.27 6.24
C TYR A 196 10.38 10.05 5.78
N TYR A 197 10.23 10.95 4.80
CA TYR A 197 11.36 11.74 4.30
C TYR A 197 11.92 12.72 5.35
N LEU A 198 11.10 13.23 6.26
CA LEU A 198 11.57 14.06 7.37
C LEU A 198 12.31 13.24 8.45
N VAL A 199 11.87 12.00 8.72
CA VAL A 199 12.51 11.16 9.74
C VAL A 199 13.84 10.58 9.26
N PHE A 200 13.86 10.08 8.02
CA PHE A 200 15.00 9.37 7.45
C PHE A 200 15.89 10.24 6.56
N GLY A 201 15.51 11.50 6.33
CA GLY A 201 16.28 12.41 5.53
C GLY A 201 17.56 12.89 6.20
N GLU A 202 18.58 13.15 5.39
CA GLU A 202 19.82 13.76 5.83
C GLU A 202 19.67 15.29 5.83
N TYR A 203 20.10 15.91 6.92
CA TYR A 203 20.10 17.36 7.12
C TYR A 203 21.54 17.85 7.13
N GLU A 204 21.83 18.90 6.35
CA GLU A 204 23.14 19.58 6.39
C GLU A 204 23.31 20.31 7.73
N ASN A 205 22.23 20.88 8.28
CA ASN A 205 22.24 21.48 9.61
C ASN A 205 21.49 20.58 10.63
N PRO A 206 22.19 19.97 11.60
CA PRO A 206 21.56 19.15 12.63
C PRO A 206 20.49 19.86 13.45
N ASP A 207 20.58 21.19 13.63
CA ASP A 207 19.60 21.97 14.37
C ASP A 207 18.21 21.92 13.71
N ASN A 208 18.17 21.84 12.37
CA ASN A 208 16.93 21.79 11.62
C ASN A 208 16.14 20.50 11.88
N ARG A 209 16.82 19.38 12.11
CA ARG A 209 16.18 18.12 12.54
C ARG A 209 15.51 18.32 13.89
N THR A 210 16.17 19.05 14.80
CA THR A 210 15.65 19.35 16.13
C THR A 210 14.41 20.23 16.09
N LEU A 211 14.33 21.20 15.16
CA LEU A 211 13.18 22.11 15.02
C LEU A 211 11.86 21.39 14.73
N ILE A 212 11.89 20.30 13.95
CA ILE A 212 10.68 19.54 13.59
C ILE A 212 10.46 18.32 14.47
N LYS A 213 11.48 17.89 15.23
CA LYS A 213 11.46 16.65 16.00
C LYS A 213 10.30 16.60 16.98
N ASP A 214 10.15 17.64 17.81
CA ASP A 214 9.18 17.64 18.89
C ASP A 214 7.74 17.58 18.34
N GLU A 215 7.44 18.37 17.31
CA GLU A 215 6.12 18.38 16.69
C GLU A 215 5.81 17.09 15.93
N LEU A 216 6.82 16.51 15.26
CA LEU A 216 6.69 15.21 14.61
C LEU A 216 6.40 14.11 15.64
N LEU A 217 7.11 14.10 16.77
CA LEU A 217 6.87 13.14 17.85
C LEU A 217 5.48 13.32 18.49
N ASN A 218 5.01 14.55 18.65
CA ASN A 218 3.66 14.83 19.11
C ASN A 218 2.62 14.24 18.15
N HIS A 219 2.78 14.48 16.84
CA HIS A 219 1.88 13.93 15.83
C HIS A 219 1.87 12.39 15.83
N LEU A 220 3.03 11.74 15.98
CA LEU A 220 3.10 10.28 16.10
C LEU A 220 2.46 9.73 17.37
N LYS A 221 2.48 10.49 18.47
CA LYS A 221 1.80 10.10 19.72
C LYS A 221 0.28 10.22 19.60
N GLU A 222 -0.20 11.28 18.93
CA GLU A 222 -1.63 11.46 18.63
C GLU A 222 -2.15 10.35 17.69
N GLN A 223 -1.35 9.96 16.69
CA GLN A 223 -1.71 8.93 15.72
C GLN A 223 -0.62 7.84 15.56
N PRO A 224 -0.56 6.86 16.48
CA PRO A 224 0.48 5.82 16.47
C PRO A 224 0.50 4.93 15.22
N THR A 225 -0.59 4.89 14.46
CA THR A 225 -0.67 4.19 13.17
C THR A 225 0.28 4.79 12.13
N LEU A 226 0.55 6.10 12.18
CA LEU A 226 1.48 6.77 11.27
C LEU A 226 2.90 6.22 11.40
N ALA A 227 3.36 5.95 12.62
CA ALA A 227 4.67 5.35 12.84
C ALA A 227 4.81 3.99 12.14
N THR A 228 3.72 3.21 12.13
CA THR A 228 3.67 1.92 11.45
C THR A 228 3.75 2.10 9.93
N GLN A 229 3.04 3.08 9.38
CA GLN A 229 3.07 3.39 7.95
C GLN A 229 4.46 3.90 7.52
N ILE A 230 5.09 4.77 8.30
CA ILE A 230 6.44 5.29 8.05
C ILE A 230 7.45 4.15 8.00
N LEU A 231 7.44 3.24 8.99
CA LEU A 231 8.34 2.09 9.00
C LEU A 231 8.06 1.12 7.85
N GLN A 232 6.80 0.93 7.47
CA GLN A 232 6.47 0.10 6.31
C GLN A 232 6.97 0.71 4.99
N ILE A 233 6.90 2.05 4.86
CA ILE A 233 7.50 2.78 3.73
C ILE A 233 9.02 2.59 3.73
N ALA A 234 9.67 2.75 4.89
CA ALA A 234 11.11 2.55 5.05
C ALA A 234 11.54 1.14 4.65
N ALA A 235 10.85 0.11 5.15
CA ALA A 235 11.08 -1.29 4.80
C ALA A 235 10.92 -1.55 3.29
N THR A 236 9.89 -0.97 2.67
CA THR A 236 9.66 -1.12 1.22
C THR A 236 10.78 -0.47 0.40
N ILE A 237 11.25 0.71 0.81
CA ILE A 237 12.35 1.42 0.11
C ILE A 237 13.68 0.71 0.32
N GLY A 238 13.94 0.22 1.55
CA GLY A 238 15.15 -0.52 1.91
C GLY A 238 15.17 -1.98 1.44
N GLN A 239 14.07 -2.50 0.91
CA GLN A 239 13.89 -3.93 0.60
C GLN A 239 14.12 -4.84 1.82
N THR A 240 13.67 -4.39 2.99
CA THR A 240 13.78 -5.10 4.27
C THR A 240 12.39 -5.32 4.87
N THR A 241 12.33 -5.91 6.07
CA THR A 241 11.10 -6.12 6.84
C THR A 241 11.15 -5.38 8.17
N VAL A 242 9.97 -5.05 8.71
CA VAL A 242 9.84 -4.57 10.09
C VAL A 242 9.45 -5.76 10.94
N ASP A 243 10.33 -6.15 11.84
CA ASP A 243 10.15 -7.28 12.74
C ASP A 243 9.78 -6.82 14.15
N TYR A 244 9.32 -7.77 14.96
CA TYR A 244 8.85 -7.51 16.31
C TYR A 244 9.30 -8.60 17.27
N LEU A 245 9.73 -8.19 18.45
CA LEU A 245 9.85 -9.08 19.60
C LEU A 245 8.66 -8.81 20.51
N ASP A 246 7.85 -9.83 20.77
CA ASP A 246 6.72 -9.74 21.69
C ASP A 246 6.86 -10.69 22.87
N LYS A 247 6.54 -10.17 24.06
CA LYS A 247 6.49 -10.93 25.32
C LYS A 247 5.24 -10.54 26.10
N LYS A 248 4.91 -11.31 27.13
CA LYS A 248 3.92 -10.92 28.14
C LYS A 248 4.64 -10.45 29.41
N THR A 249 4.15 -9.38 30.02
CA THR A 249 4.62 -8.91 31.33
C THR A 249 4.05 -9.80 32.44
N THR A 250 4.56 -9.63 33.67
CA THR A 250 4.05 -10.32 34.85
C THR A 250 2.58 -10.03 35.14
N SER A 251 2.08 -8.83 34.81
CA SER A 251 0.66 -8.48 34.88
C SER A 251 -0.20 -9.01 33.71
N GLY A 252 0.40 -9.70 32.73
CA GLY A 252 -0.29 -10.24 31.55
C GLY A 252 -0.49 -9.24 30.40
N LYS A 253 0.06 -8.03 30.49
CA LYS A 253 0.09 -7.04 29.39
C LYS A 253 1.07 -7.47 28.29
N PHE A 254 0.91 -6.92 27.09
CA PHE A 254 1.78 -7.21 25.96
C PHE A 254 2.95 -6.22 25.93
N ALA A 255 4.16 -6.75 25.94
CA ALA A 255 5.40 -6.00 25.77
C ALA A 255 5.92 -6.17 24.34
N PHE A 256 6.24 -5.08 23.65
CA PHE A 256 6.72 -5.08 22.27
C PHE A 256 8.02 -4.28 22.09
N TRP A 257 8.91 -4.85 21.29
CA TRP A 257 10.03 -4.15 20.70
C TRP A 257 9.92 -4.21 19.18
N THR A 258 10.09 -3.06 18.53
CA THR A 258 10.20 -2.97 17.09
C THR A 258 11.66 -3.22 16.74
N VAL A 259 11.88 -4.10 15.77
CA VAL A 259 13.20 -4.39 15.23
C VAL A 259 13.20 -3.98 13.77
N PHE A 260 14.06 -3.04 13.43
CA PHE A 260 14.22 -2.55 12.07
C PHE A 260 15.68 -2.16 11.86
N ASP A 261 16.26 -2.57 10.73
CA ASP A 261 17.68 -2.32 10.41
C ASP A 261 18.62 -2.76 11.55
N GLU A 262 18.40 -3.98 12.05
CA GLU A 262 19.13 -4.61 13.18
C GLU A 262 19.07 -3.84 14.51
N LYS A 263 18.26 -2.78 14.58
CA LYS A 263 18.17 -1.88 15.73
C LYS A 263 16.83 -1.95 16.43
N THR A 264 16.86 -1.67 17.73
CA THR A 264 15.69 -1.64 18.59
C THR A 264 15.83 -0.61 19.72
N THR A 265 14.78 -0.46 20.53
CA THR A 265 14.78 0.35 21.75
C THR A 265 15.21 -0.49 22.96
N SER A 266 15.79 0.14 23.98
CA SER A 266 16.17 -0.59 25.20
C SER A 266 14.95 -1.13 25.96
N GLN A 267 13.90 -0.32 26.05
CA GLN A 267 12.67 -0.61 26.77
C GLN A 267 11.53 -0.99 25.81
N PRO A 268 10.64 -1.91 26.20
CA PRO A 268 9.46 -2.24 25.42
C PRO A 268 8.39 -1.15 25.52
N SER A 269 7.47 -1.12 24.55
CA SER A 269 6.14 -0.58 24.82
C SER A 269 5.30 -1.64 25.53
N ILE A 270 4.47 -1.23 26.50
CA ILE A 270 3.61 -2.14 27.25
C ILE A 270 2.16 -1.66 27.16
N ALA A 271 1.26 -2.51 26.67
CA ALA A 271 -0.17 -2.22 26.65
C ALA A 271 -1.03 -3.47 26.82
N SER A 272 -2.28 -3.28 27.27
CA SER A 272 -3.25 -4.37 27.43
C SER A 272 -3.69 -4.98 26.08
N ASN A 273 -3.54 -4.23 24.98
CA ASN A 273 -3.88 -4.66 23.63
C ASN A 273 -2.60 -4.85 22.79
N LYS A 274 -2.47 -6.02 22.13
CA LYS A 274 -1.32 -6.41 21.30
C LYS A 274 -1.05 -5.40 20.18
N GLN A 275 -2.08 -4.92 19.50
CA GLN A 275 -1.96 -3.96 18.40
C GLN A 275 -1.56 -2.57 18.92
N THR A 276 -2.12 -2.13 20.04
CA THR A 276 -1.72 -0.87 20.69
C THR A 276 -0.25 -0.89 21.11
N ALA A 277 0.19 -1.97 21.78
CA ALA A 277 1.59 -2.15 22.16
C ALA A 277 2.50 -2.07 20.91
N ARG A 278 2.14 -2.78 19.84
CA ARG A 278 2.89 -2.75 18.58
C ARG A 278 2.99 -1.34 17.97
N HIS A 279 1.88 -0.60 17.88
CA HIS A 279 1.90 0.76 17.34
C HIS A 279 2.74 1.72 18.19
N GLN A 280 2.63 1.64 19.52
CA GLN A 280 3.46 2.41 20.44
C GLN A 280 4.94 2.05 20.33
N SER A 281 5.26 0.77 20.14
CA SER A 281 6.63 0.30 19.91
C SER A 281 7.23 0.94 18.66
N ASN A 282 6.44 1.05 17.58
CA ASN A 282 6.88 1.75 16.37
C ASN A 282 7.15 3.23 16.61
N CYS A 283 6.31 3.92 17.40
CA CYS A 283 6.58 5.31 17.80
C CYS A 283 7.87 5.43 18.61
N ASN A 284 8.08 4.55 19.58
CA ASN A 284 9.29 4.53 20.42
C ASN A 284 10.54 4.30 19.57
N TRP A 285 10.46 3.43 18.56
CA TRP A 285 11.58 3.19 17.65
C TRP A 285 11.91 4.45 16.83
N LEU A 286 10.90 5.11 16.24
CA LEU A 286 11.13 6.35 15.48
C LEU A 286 11.67 7.48 16.38
N GLN A 287 11.20 7.56 17.63
CA GLN A 287 11.76 8.46 18.62
C GLN A 287 13.23 8.14 18.91
N GLY A 288 13.55 6.87 19.17
CA GLY A 288 14.93 6.42 19.35
C GLY A 288 15.81 6.74 18.16
N LYS A 289 15.28 6.65 16.92
CA LYS A 289 15.98 7.02 15.69
C LYS A 289 16.23 8.52 15.59
N LEU A 290 15.27 9.36 16.00
CA LEU A 290 15.39 10.82 15.99
C LEU A 290 16.34 11.35 17.07
N GLU A 291 16.44 10.63 18.19
CA GLU A 291 17.30 10.98 19.32
C GLU A 291 18.66 10.26 19.32
N ASP A 292 18.92 9.43 18.31
CA ASP A 292 20.10 8.56 18.19
C ASP A 292 20.34 7.65 19.43
N LYS A 293 19.25 7.10 19.98
CA LYS A 293 19.21 6.22 21.17
C LYS A 293 18.89 4.76 20.87
N LEU A 294 18.88 4.37 19.60
CA LEU A 294 18.68 2.97 19.20
C LEU A 294 19.88 2.10 19.58
N GLN A 295 19.63 0.82 19.83
CA GLN A 295 20.62 -0.16 20.25
C GLN A 295 20.49 -1.45 19.43
N GLU A 296 21.53 -2.28 19.47
CA GLU A 296 21.51 -3.63 18.92
C GLU A 296 20.49 -4.51 19.65
N VAL A 297 19.87 -5.46 18.94
CA VAL A 297 18.84 -6.35 19.50
C VAL A 297 19.30 -7.13 20.74
N THR A 298 20.60 -7.41 20.85
CA THR A 298 21.18 -8.14 21.99
C THR A 298 21.22 -7.32 23.29
N ALA A 299 21.05 -6.00 23.21
CA ALA A 299 21.16 -5.08 24.35
C ALA A 299 19.82 -4.79 25.06
N ILE A 300 18.76 -5.54 24.72
CA ILE A 300 17.43 -5.35 25.34
C ILE A 300 17.50 -5.66 26.84
N ASP A 301 16.98 -4.73 27.64
CA ASP A 301 16.83 -4.91 29.07
C ASP A 301 15.66 -5.85 29.36
N GLN A 302 15.98 -7.12 29.68
CA GLN A 302 14.97 -8.11 30.02
C GLN A 302 14.36 -7.89 31.41
N THR A 303 14.98 -7.05 32.26
CA THR A 303 14.45 -6.74 33.60
C THR A 303 13.24 -5.80 33.54
N ALA A 304 13.03 -5.13 32.40
CA ALA A 304 11.89 -4.26 32.10
C ALA A 304 10.52 -4.96 32.09
N LEU A 305 10.49 -6.30 32.08
CA LEU A 305 9.25 -7.10 32.07
C LEU A 305 8.60 -7.22 33.46
N ASN A 306 9.31 -6.81 34.51
CA ASN A 306 8.84 -6.80 35.89
C ASN A 306 8.06 -5.50 36.16
N ASP A 307 6.81 -5.44 35.71
CA ASP A 307 5.91 -4.38 36.12
C ASP A 307 5.45 -4.63 37.57
N LYS A 308 5.51 -3.60 38.43
CA LYS A 308 4.89 -3.68 39.76
C LYS A 308 3.39 -3.92 39.56
N ILE A 309 2.85 -4.93 40.26
CA ILE A 309 1.41 -5.15 40.39
C ILE A 309 0.85 -3.90 41.07
N ILE A 310 0.33 -2.96 40.29
CA ILE A 310 -0.54 -1.91 40.80
C ILE A 310 -1.93 -2.54 40.75
N GLU A 311 -2.45 -2.88 41.92
CA GLU A 311 -3.87 -3.21 42.09
C GLU A 311 -4.68 -2.01 41.60
N GLU A 312 -5.28 -2.13 40.41
CA GLU A 312 -6.30 -1.19 39.96
C GLU A 312 -7.49 -1.33 40.92
N SER A 313 -7.88 -0.21 41.53
CA SER A 313 -9.06 -0.11 42.39
C SER A 313 -10.28 -0.72 41.70
N PRO A 314 -11.12 -1.49 42.42
CA PRO A 314 -12.25 -2.17 41.82
C PRO A 314 -13.27 -1.14 41.31
N VAL A 315 -13.47 -1.10 40.01
CA VAL A 315 -14.65 -0.47 39.41
C VAL A 315 -15.86 -1.30 39.85
N SER A 316 -16.84 -0.61 40.44
CA SER A 316 -18.04 -1.17 41.02
C SER A 316 -18.80 -2.10 40.08
N ALA A 317 -19.14 -3.29 40.57
CA ALA A 317 -20.34 -4.04 40.18
C ALA A 317 -21.38 -3.87 41.31
N PRO A 318 -22.69 -4.17 41.13
CA PRO A 318 -23.29 -4.91 40.00
C PRO A 318 -24.60 -4.33 39.44
N ALA A 319 -25.01 -4.75 38.24
CA ALA A 319 -26.42 -4.87 37.91
C ALA A 319 -26.69 -5.91 36.80
N THR A 320 -27.57 -6.85 37.16
CA THR A 320 -28.49 -7.66 36.35
C THR A 320 -27.96 -8.64 35.30
N VAL A 321 -28.18 -9.92 35.60
CA VAL A 321 -28.26 -11.04 34.64
C VAL A 321 -29.41 -10.73 33.66
N VAL A 322 -29.08 -10.48 32.40
CA VAL A 322 -30.07 -10.34 31.32
C VAL A 322 -30.29 -11.73 30.72
N ASN A 323 -31.53 -12.23 30.82
CA ASN A 323 -31.97 -13.40 30.07
C ASN A 323 -31.94 -13.05 28.57
N GLU A 324 -31.18 -13.79 27.76
CA GLU A 324 -31.12 -13.59 26.31
C GLU A 324 -32.40 -14.14 25.64
N GLU A 325 -33.24 -13.24 25.11
CA GLU A 325 -34.25 -13.60 24.12
C GLU A 325 -33.57 -13.95 22.78
N PRO A 326 -34.11 -14.91 22.00
CA PRO A 326 -33.57 -15.25 20.69
C PRO A 326 -33.67 -14.05 19.72
N LEU A 327 -32.57 -13.69 19.07
CA LEU A 327 -32.56 -12.61 18.08
C LEU A 327 -33.49 -12.93 16.90
N ASP A 328 -34.40 -12.02 16.57
CA ASP A 328 -35.15 -12.03 15.31
C ASP A 328 -34.23 -11.59 14.16
N LEU A 329 -33.95 -12.50 13.24
CA LEU A 329 -33.08 -12.28 12.08
C LEU A 329 -33.86 -12.08 10.78
N SER A 330 -35.20 -11.99 10.84
CA SER A 330 -36.05 -11.90 9.65
C SER A 330 -35.81 -10.65 8.80
N THR A 331 -35.22 -9.60 9.37
CA THR A 331 -34.93 -8.31 8.73
C THR A 331 -33.47 -8.14 8.31
N VAL A 332 -32.57 -9.04 8.72
CA VAL A 332 -31.11 -8.89 8.55
C VAL A 332 -30.65 -9.58 7.25
N SER A 333 -29.83 -8.88 6.45
CA SER A 333 -29.32 -9.44 5.19
C SER A 333 -28.47 -10.70 5.39
N SER A 334 -28.46 -11.60 4.39
CA SER A 334 -27.60 -12.80 4.42
C SER A 334 -26.11 -12.47 4.50
N GLU A 335 -25.69 -11.31 4.00
CA GLU A 335 -24.31 -10.82 4.10
C GLU A 335 -23.95 -10.43 5.54
N ALA A 336 -24.88 -9.77 6.25
CA ALA A 336 -24.74 -9.40 7.65
C ALA A 336 -24.68 -10.63 8.57
N ILE A 337 -25.48 -11.67 8.29
CA ILE A 337 -25.46 -12.92 9.08
C ILE A 337 -24.15 -13.70 8.89
N ASN A 338 -23.64 -13.77 7.65
CA ASN A 338 -22.45 -14.55 7.32
C ASN A 338 -21.15 -13.93 7.85
N ASN A 339 -21.06 -12.60 7.93
CA ASN A 339 -19.89 -11.92 8.49
C ASN A 339 -20.27 -10.61 9.22
N PRO A 340 -20.87 -10.71 10.42
CA PRO A 340 -21.43 -9.56 11.14
C PRO A 340 -20.40 -8.48 11.43
N ILE A 341 -19.18 -8.88 11.78
CA ILE A 341 -18.11 -7.94 12.13
C ILE A 341 -17.71 -7.11 10.91
N ALA A 342 -17.42 -7.76 9.77
CA ALA A 342 -17.00 -7.04 8.57
C ALA A 342 -18.12 -6.18 7.98
N TYR A 343 -19.36 -6.68 8.04
CA TYR A 343 -20.54 -5.95 7.61
C TYR A 343 -20.73 -4.68 8.44
N LEU A 344 -20.73 -4.79 9.77
CA LEU A 344 -20.85 -3.63 10.67
C LEU A 344 -19.77 -2.57 10.41
N HIS A 345 -18.51 -2.97 10.27
CA HIS A 345 -17.42 -2.04 9.93
C HIS A 345 -17.66 -1.31 8.60
N THR A 346 -18.11 -2.04 7.57
CA THR A 346 -18.36 -1.47 6.24
C THR A 346 -19.56 -0.52 6.26
N THR A 347 -20.62 -0.88 6.97
CA THR A 347 -21.83 -0.07 7.11
C THR A 347 -21.54 1.23 7.86
N LEU A 348 -20.81 1.18 8.98
CA LEU A 348 -20.43 2.37 9.74
C LEU A 348 -19.54 3.32 8.93
N GLN A 349 -18.62 2.78 8.12
CA GLN A 349 -17.83 3.60 7.19
C GLN A 349 -18.69 4.30 6.14
N ARG A 350 -19.70 3.63 5.59
CA ARG A 350 -20.65 4.24 4.63
C ARG A 350 -21.46 5.35 5.28
N LEU A 351 -21.87 5.17 6.54
CA LEU A 351 -22.60 6.15 7.34
C LEU A 351 -21.71 7.26 7.93
N LYS A 352 -20.39 7.23 7.66
CA LYS A 352 -19.39 8.16 8.23
C LYS A 352 -19.36 8.16 9.78
N LEU A 353 -19.69 7.05 10.40
CA LEU A 353 -19.62 6.85 11.86
C LEU A 353 -18.25 6.29 12.27
N LYS A 354 -17.90 6.45 13.56
CA LYS A 354 -16.66 5.87 14.11
C LYS A 354 -16.73 4.33 14.03
N ASN A 355 -15.57 3.70 13.89
CA ASN A 355 -15.48 2.24 13.94
C ASN A 355 -15.96 1.71 15.30
N PRO A 356 -16.56 0.51 15.34
CA PRO A 356 -17.09 -0.06 16.57
C PRO A 356 -15.96 -0.41 17.54
N VAL A 357 -16.14 -0.05 18.81
CA VAL A 357 -15.22 -0.35 19.91
C VAL A 357 -15.72 -1.58 20.66
N TYR A 358 -14.82 -2.53 20.91
CA TYR A 358 -15.16 -3.77 21.61
C TYR A 358 -14.43 -3.87 22.93
N SER A 359 -15.17 -4.10 24.01
CA SER A 359 -14.63 -4.45 25.33
C SER A 359 -15.02 -5.89 25.68
N TYR A 360 -14.19 -6.55 26.51
CA TYR A 360 -14.37 -7.97 26.85
C TYR A 360 -14.20 -8.19 28.35
N ASN A 361 -15.16 -8.85 28.96
CA ASN A 361 -15.11 -9.30 30.35
C ASN A 361 -15.38 -10.81 30.41
N LYS A 362 -14.65 -11.52 31.26
CA LYS A 362 -14.92 -12.95 31.50
C LYS A 362 -15.96 -13.06 32.61
N ILE A 363 -17.07 -13.75 32.35
CA ILE A 363 -18.13 -14.03 33.32
C ILE A 363 -18.30 -15.54 33.35
N ASP A 364 -18.00 -16.15 34.49
CA ASP A 364 -17.92 -17.60 34.66
C ASP A 364 -17.02 -18.26 33.57
N ASP A 365 -17.57 -19.18 32.79
CA ASP A 365 -16.89 -19.87 31.69
C ASP A 365 -17.09 -19.21 30.31
N GLN A 366 -17.75 -18.05 30.26
CA GLN A 366 -18.07 -17.35 29.01
C GLN A 366 -17.39 -15.99 28.90
N TRP A 367 -17.27 -15.49 27.67
CA TRP A 367 -16.77 -14.14 27.36
C TRP A 367 -17.95 -13.22 27.05
N ARG A 368 -18.17 -12.21 27.89
CA ARG A 368 -19.05 -11.08 27.57
C ARG A 368 -18.27 -10.13 26.67
N CYS A 369 -18.82 -9.83 25.50
CA CYS A 369 -18.34 -8.78 24.62
C CYS A 369 -19.37 -7.65 24.61
N CYS A 370 -18.92 -6.43 24.88
CA CYS A 370 -19.70 -5.22 24.65
C CYS A 370 -19.17 -4.53 23.38
N CYS A 371 -20.09 -4.16 22.48
CA CYS A 371 -19.84 -3.45 21.24
C CYS A 371 -20.50 -2.08 21.30
N GLN A 372 -19.68 -1.04 21.22
CA GLN A 372 -20.12 0.36 21.21
C GLN A 372 -19.89 0.99 19.84
N VAL A 373 -20.92 1.63 19.30
CA VAL A 373 -20.84 2.50 18.14
C VAL A 373 -21.01 3.93 18.62
N GLN A 374 -20.11 4.81 18.23
CA GLN A 374 -20.11 6.21 18.65
C GLN A 374 -20.42 7.14 17.49
N TRP A 375 -21.19 8.19 17.78
CA TRP A 375 -21.33 9.36 16.94
C TRP A 375 -20.80 10.57 17.72
N LEU A 376 -19.82 11.27 17.17
CA LEU A 376 -19.03 12.26 17.90
C LEU A 376 -18.51 11.66 19.22
N ASP A 377 -18.87 12.23 20.37
CA ASP A 377 -18.45 11.77 21.70
C ASP A 377 -19.57 11.06 22.48
N GLU A 378 -20.71 10.77 21.83
CA GLU A 378 -21.84 10.04 22.40
C GLU A 378 -21.89 8.59 21.91
N ILE A 379 -22.35 7.69 22.78
CA ILE A 379 -22.59 6.29 22.44
C ILE A 379 -23.96 6.20 21.77
N LEU A 380 -23.95 5.91 20.47
CA LEU A 380 -25.16 5.77 19.66
C LEU A 380 -25.81 4.39 19.86
N ILE A 381 -24.99 3.34 19.90
CA ILE A 381 -25.43 1.95 20.07
C ILE A 381 -24.49 1.28 21.05
N GLU A 382 -25.05 0.60 22.05
CA GLU A 382 -24.33 -0.25 22.99
C GLU A 382 -25.01 -1.61 23.08
N THR A 383 -24.31 -2.65 22.61
CA THR A 383 -24.84 -4.01 22.60
C THR A 383 -23.90 -4.95 23.30
N GLU A 384 -24.46 -6.01 23.87
CA GLU A 384 -23.69 -7.02 24.57
C GLU A 384 -24.12 -8.44 24.23
N ALA A 385 -23.14 -9.35 24.21
CA ALA A 385 -23.40 -10.76 24.00
C ALA A 385 -22.39 -11.64 24.74
N LEU A 386 -22.85 -12.83 25.14
CA LEU A 386 -22.01 -13.88 25.68
C LEU A 386 -21.55 -14.83 24.55
N GLY A 387 -20.35 -15.39 24.69
CA GLY A 387 -19.86 -16.43 23.79
C GLY A 387 -18.86 -17.35 24.49
N GLN A 388 -18.68 -18.57 23.98
CA GLN A 388 -17.70 -19.53 24.52
C GLN A 388 -16.26 -19.02 24.33
N ASN A 389 -16.05 -18.16 23.33
CA ASN A 389 -14.80 -17.47 23.10
C ASN A 389 -15.04 -16.01 22.68
N LYS A 390 -13.99 -15.18 22.75
CA LYS A 390 -14.07 -13.77 22.36
C LYS A 390 -14.59 -13.54 20.94
N LYS A 391 -14.30 -14.45 20.00
CA LYS A 391 -14.74 -14.32 18.61
C LYS A 391 -16.25 -14.50 18.49
N GLU A 392 -16.81 -15.48 19.19
CA GLU A 392 -18.24 -15.75 19.24
C GLU A 392 -18.99 -14.59 19.91
N GLY A 393 -18.55 -14.14 21.09
CA GLY A 393 -19.15 -12.99 21.76
C GLY A 393 -19.08 -11.71 20.91
N LYS A 394 -17.95 -11.49 20.23
CA LYS A 394 -17.81 -10.36 19.29
C LYS A 394 -18.78 -10.47 18.12
N THR A 395 -18.94 -11.66 17.55
CA THR A 395 -19.83 -11.89 16.40
C THR A 395 -21.29 -11.62 16.78
N GLN A 396 -21.73 -12.10 17.95
CA GLN A 396 -23.08 -11.91 18.45
C GLN A 396 -23.36 -10.45 18.84
N ALA A 397 -22.42 -9.78 19.50
CA ALA A 397 -22.55 -8.36 19.82
C ALA A 397 -22.60 -7.50 18.54
N SER A 398 -21.79 -7.80 17.53
CA SER A 398 -21.87 -7.12 16.22
C SER A 398 -23.21 -7.35 15.52
N LEU A 399 -23.80 -8.54 15.63
CA LEU A 399 -25.10 -8.85 15.04
C LEU A 399 -26.23 -8.06 15.71
N LYS A 400 -26.23 -7.98 17.05
CA LYS A 400 -27.16 -7.12 17.81
C LYS A 400 -27.01 -5.65 17.41
N ALA A 401 -25.77 -5.16 17.27
CA ALA A 401 -25.52 -3.78 16.85
C ALA A 401 -26.00 -3.48 15.42
N ILE A 402 -25.93 -4.46 14.50
CA ILE A 402 -26.47 -4.31 13.14
C ILE A 402 -27.99 -4.15 13.18
N ILE A 403 -28.68 -4.98 13.97
CA ILE A 403 -30.15 -4.91 14.10
C ILE A 403 -30.58 -3.56 14.68
N GLU A 404 -29.92 -3.09 15.73
CA GLU A 404 -30.20 -1.77 16.30
C GLU A 404 -29.93 -0.66 15.29
N LEU A 405 -28.82 -0.72 14.56
CA LEU A 405 -28.47 0.27 13.53
C LEU A 405 -29.51 0.30 12.39
N GLU A 406 -29.98 -0.86 11.94
CA GLU A 406 -31.02 -0.96 10.90
C GLU A 406 -32.35 -0.38 11.40
N ASN A 407 -32.72 -0.63 12.67
CA ASN A 407 -33.90 -0.01 13.28
C ASN A 407 -33.76 1.52 13.42
N TYR A 408 -32.58 2.02 13.77
CA TYR A 408 -32.29 3.46 13.82
C TYR A 408 -32.41 4.13 12.45
N VAL A 409 -31.93 3.49 11.39
CA VAL A 409 -32.03 4.01 10.02
C VAL A 409 -33.46 4.01 9.50
N VAL A 410 -34.26 3.00 9.84
CA VAL A 410 -35.67 2.87 9.39
C VAL A 410 -36.60 3.84 10.11
N ASN A 411 -36.31 4.22 11.35
CA ASN A 411 -37.16 5.11 12.17
C ASN A 411 -36.82 6.61 12.06
N GLU A 412 -35.96 7.02 11.13
CA GLU A 412 -35.56 8.43 10.88
C GLU A 412 -34.99 9.20 12.10
N GLU A 413 -34.47 8.53 13.13
CA GLU A 413 -33.84 9.19 14.29
C GLU A 413 -32.35 9.51 14.07
N PHE A 414 -31.98 10.05 12.91
CA PHE A 414 -30.66 10.65 12.74
C PHE A 414 -30.70 12.10 13.20
N PRO A 415 -29.88 12.53 14.19
CA PRO A 415 -29.67 13.94 14.44
C PRO A 415 -28.96 14.54 13.22
N ILE A 416 -29.73 15.16 12.33
CA ILE A 416 -29.22 15.94 11.22
C ILE A 416 -28.96 17.35 11.76
N GLU A 417 -27.70 17.66 12.06
CA GLU A 417 -27.11 18.99 11.86
C GLU A 417 -25.72 18.88 11.23
#